data_AF-A0A7J5X5L5-F1
#
_entry.id   AF-A0A7J5X5L5-F1
#
_cell.length_a   1.000
_cell.length_b   1.000
_cell.length_c   1.000
_cell.angle_alpha   90.00
_cell.angle_beta   90.00
_cell.angle_gamma   90.00
#
_symmetry.space_group_name_H-M   'P 1'
#
loop_
_entity.id
_entity.type
_entity.pdbx_description
1 polymer ?
#
loop_
_entity_poly.entity_id
_entity_poly.type
_entity_poly.pdbx_seq_one_letter_code
_entity_poly.pdbx_strand_id
1 'polypeptide(L)'
;MSSISTTRPAGFGAANSKAKNATKKILTTAACAIAIATASGATQAVISPPAPVQAATVLGNPDFAGWCNWKHRTNVLSSAGPWNLYSAYSWVCTIPALGNFNNGPVDANSACRLKYGSGAYAVTTNPNWAHSWQCRR
;
A
#
# COMPACT_ATOMS: atom_id res chain seq x y z
N MET A 1 3.45 42.66 -22.64
CA MET A 1 2.35 42.61 -21.65
C MET A 1 1.25 41.75 -22.23
N SER A 2 1.18 40.48 -21.85
CA SER A 2 0.04 39.59 -22.17
C SER A 2 -0.15 38.62 -21.02
N SER A 3 -1.25 38.79 -20.30
CA SER A 3 -1.63 38.03 -19.12
C SER A 3 -2.46 36.81 -19.55
N ILE A 4 -2.05 35.60 -19.16
CA ILE A 4 -2.89 34.39 -19.27
C ILE A 4 -3.21 33.94 -17.85
N SER A 5 -4.46 34.17 -17.48
CA SER A 5 -5.09 33.71 -16.24
C SER A 5 -5.86 32.44 -16.59
N THR A 6 -5.45 31.29 -16.06
CA THR A 6 -6.21 30.04 -16.17
C THR A 6 -6.38 29.38 -14.81
N THR A 7 -7.65 29.18 -14.50
CA THR A 7 -8.32 28.85 -13.26
C THR A 7 -8.01 27.43 -12.77
N ARG A 8 -7.73 27.29 -11.46
CA ARG A 8 -7.66 25.99 -10.75
C ARG A 8 -9.08 25.49 -10.44
N PRO A 9 -9.39 24.19 -10.56
CA PRO A 9 -10.53 23.62 -9.87
C PRO A 9 -10.14 23.13 -8.46
N ALA A 10 -10.91 23.60 -7.48
CA ALA A 10 -11.02 23.02 -6.15
C ALA A 10 -12.07 21.90 -6.18
N GLY A 11 -11.85 20.82 -5.42
CA GLY A 11 -12.79 19.72 -5.30
C GLY A 11 -12.38 18.71 -4.23
N PHE A 12 -12.56 19.09 -2.96
CA PHE A 12 -12.74 18.13 -1.86
C PHE A 12 -14.22 17.70 -1.86
N GLY A 13 -14.50 16.41 -1.74
CA GLY A 13 -15.87 15.98 -1.45
C GLY A 13 -16.17 14.48 -1.60
N ALA A 14 -16.51 13.89 -0.46
CA ALA A 14 -17.45 12.79 -0.25
C ALA A 14 -16.97 11.33 -0.42
N ALA A 15 -16.97 10.68 0.74
CA ALA A 15 -17.04 9.24 0.96
C ALA A 15 -18.12 8.54 0.11
N ASN A 16 -17.85 7.30 -0.29
CA ASN A 16 -18.90 6.36 -0.63
C ASN A 16 -18.59 4.99 -0.01
N SER A 17 -19.11 4.78 1.20
CA SER A 17 -19.39 3.47 1.75
C SER A 17 -20.57 2.87 0.99
N LYS A 18 -20.32 1.90 0.11
CA LYS A 18 -21.34 0.92 -0.28
C LYS A 18 -20.74 -0.47 -0.29
N ALA A 19 -20.76 -1.08 0.89
CA ALA A 19 -21.01 -2.52 0.98
C ALA A 19 -22.42 -2.78 0.42
N LYS A 20 -22.55 -3.75 -0.49
CA LYS A 20 -23.70 -4.67 -0.60
C LYS A 20 -23.48 -5.65 -1.77
N ASN A 21 -23.41 -6.92 -1.38
CA ASN A 21 -23.95 -8.11 -2.05
C ASN A 21 -23.33 -8.48 -3.41
N ALA A 22 -22.47 -9.50 -3.42
CA ALA A 22 -22.86 -10.91 -3.57
C ALA A 22 -23.39 -11.19 -4.97
N THR A 23 -22.66 -12.00 -5.74
CA THR A 23 -23.24 -13.09 -6.55
C THR A 23 -22.10 -13.99 -7.02
N LYS A 24 -22.05 -15.20 -6.45
CA LYS A 24 -21.32 -16.35 -6.97
C LYS A 24 -21.67 -16.56 -8.44
N LYS A 25 -20.67 -16.63 -9.32
CA LYS A 25 -20.75 -17.40 -10.56
C LYS A 25 -19.62 -18.40 -10.57
N ILE A 26 -19.93 -19.59 -10.05
CA ILE A 26 -19.15 -20.80 -10.23
C ILE A 26 -19.47 -21.25 -11.66
N LEU A 27 -18.50 -21.13 -12.57
CA LEU A 27 -18.59 -21.78 -13.88
C LEU A 27 -17.95 -23.16 -13.79
N THR A 28 -18.80 -24.13 -14.10
CA THR A 28 -18.60 -25.56 -14.14
C THR A 28 -17.94 -26.00 -15.45
N THR A 29 -16.87 -26.81 -15.38
CA THR A 29 -16.44 -27.84 -16.34
C THR A 29 -15.12 -28.44 -15.82
N ALA A 30 -14.78 -29.71 -15.85
CA ALA A 30 -15.45 -31.00 -16.07
C ALA A 30 -14.39 -32.05 -15.70
N ALA A 31 -14.74 -33.12 -14.99
CA ALA A 31 -14.16 -34.46 -15.17
C ALA A 31 -14.82 -35.45 -14.20
N CYS A 32 -15.62 -36.33 -14.78
CA CYS A 32 -16.19 -37.51 -14.14
C CYS A 32 -15.10 -38.44 -13.59
N ALA A 33 -15.31 -38.92 -12.37
CA ALA A 33 -15.05 -40.31 -11.99
C ALA A 33 -15.86 -40.62 -10.73
N ILE A 34 -17.07 -41.14 -10.93
CA ILE A 34 -17.89 -41.74 -9.88
C ILE A 34 -17.40 -43.17 -9.72
N ALA A 35 -16.70 -43.45 -8.62
CA ALA A 35 -16.55 -44.80 -8.10
C ALA A 35 -17.15 -44.80 -6.68
N ILE A 36 -18.42 -45.22 -6.59
CA ILE A 36 -19.12 -45.44 -5.33
C ILE A 36 -18.75 -46.85 -4.88
N ALA A 37 -17.85 -46.95 -3.91
CA ALA A 37 -17.65 -48.15 -3.11
C ALA A 37 -18.32 -47.92 -1.75
N THR A 38 -19.41 -48.63 -1.53
CA THR A 38 -20.15 -48.75 -0.27
C THR A 38 -19.31 -49.45 0.79
N ALA A 39 -19.05 -48.79 1.91
CA ALA A 39 -18.77 -49.46 3.19
C ALA A 39 -18.95 -48.45 4.32
N SER A 40 -19.75 -48.83 5.32
CA SER A 40 -19.90 -48.21 6.62
C SER A 40 -18.59 -47.62 7.14
N GLY A 41 -18.47 -46.29 7.10
CA GLY A 41 -17.27 -45.56 7.49
C GLY A 41 -17.61 -44.54 8.56
N ALA A 42 -16.99 -44.68 9.72
CA ALA A 42 -16.98 -43.69 10.79
C ALA A 42 -16.80 -42.29 10.19
N THR A 43 -17.64 -41.35 10.61
CA THR A 43 -17.47 -39.93 10.31
C THR A 43 -16.16 -39.45 10.93
N GLN A 44 -15.05 -39.61 10.22
CA GLN A 44 -13.81 -38.94 10.57
C GLN A 44 -14.05 -37.46 10.27
N ALA A 45 -14.32 -36.70 11.32
CA ALA A 45 -14.26 -35.26 11.29
C ALA A 45 -12.90 -34.88 10.71
N VAL A 46 -12.89 -34.34 9.49
CA VAL A 46 -11.68 -33.87 8.85
C VAL A 46 -11.29 -32.60 9.60
N ILE A 47 -10.47 -32.76 10.63
CA ILE A 47 -9.86 -31.63 11.34
C ILE A 47 -8.82 -31.07 10.37
N SER A 48 -9.23 -30.15 9.50
CA SER A 48 -8.27 -29.37 8.72
C SER A 48 -7.37 -28.63 9.71
N PRO A 49 -6.04 -28.81 9.66
CA PRO A 49 -5.15 -28.02 10.50
C PRO A 49 -5.35 -26.54 10.13
N PRO A 50 -5.37 -25.62 11.13
CA PRO A 50 -5.42 -24.20 10.85
C PRO A 50 -4.26 -23.84 9.93
N ALA A 51 -4.55 -23.13 8.83
CA ALA A 51 -3.51 -22.65 7.93
C ALA A 51 -2.48 -21.85 8.75
N PRO A 52 -1.17 -22.00 8.47
CA PRO A 52 -0.16 -21.25 9.18
C PRO A 52 -0.43 -19.76 8.97
N VAL A 53 -0.68 -19.04 10.07
CA VAL A 53 -0.74 -17.58 10.08
C VAL A 53 0.68 -17.11 9.77
N GLN A 54 0.94 -16.78 8.51
CA GLN A 54 2.22 -16.24 8.08
C GLN A 54 2.41 -14.88 8.75
N ALA A 55 3.36 -14.79 9.68
CA ALA A 55 3.73 -13.54 10.30
C ALA A 55 4.30 -12.59 9.24
N ALA A 56 3.90 -11.32 9.28
CA ALA A 56 4.42 -10.30 8.39
C ALA A 56 5.95 -10.21 8.53
N THR A 57 6.66 -10.36 7.42
CA THR A 57 8.11 -10.28 7.34
C THR A 57 8.55 -8.82 7.28
N VAL A 58 9.56 -8.46 8.07
CA VAL A 58 10.19 -7.14 8.03
C VAL A 58 11.13 -7.05 6.83
N LEU A 59 10.89 -6.06 5.95
CA LEU A 59 11.69 -5.85 4.72
C LEU A 59 12.76 -4.76 4.88
N GLY A 60 12.55 -3.81 5.79
CA GLY A 60 13.48 -2.70 6.07
C GLY A 60 12.84 -1.33 5.92
N ASN A 61 13.63 -0.30 5.61
CA ASN A 61 13.15 1.09 5.56
C ASN A 61 12.56 1.45 4.18
N PRO A 62 11.49 2.26 4.12
CA PRO A 62 10.96 2.78 2.86
C PRO A 62 11.96 3.69 2.14
N ASP A 63 11.86 3.76 0.82
CA ASP A 63 12.63 4.71 -0.01
C ASP A 63 11.78 5.94 -0.35
N PHE A 64 11.72 6.89 0.58
CA PHE A 64 10.98 8.14 0.39
C PHE A 64 11.59 9.03 -0.69
N ALA A 65 12.93 9.08 -0.77
CA ALA A 65 13.63 9.89 -1.77
C ALA A 65 13.42 9.33 -3.19
N GLY A 66 13.55 8.01 -3.36
CA GLY A 66 13.26 7.34 -4.62
C GLY A 66 11.80 7.53 -5.05
N TRP A 67 10.85 7.46 -4.11
CA TRP A 67 9.45 7.72 -4.42
C TRP A 67 9.19 9.17 -4.87
N CYS A 68 9.77 10.15 -4.19
CA CYS A 68 9.63 11.56 -4.59
C CYS A 68 10.26 11.83 -5.96
N ASN A 69 11.44 11.26 -6.22
CA ASN A 69 12.09 11.37 -7.53
C ASN A 69 11.25 10.71 -8.63
N TRP A 70 10.68 9.54 -8.39
CA TRP A 70 9.79 8.86 -9.34
C TRP A 70 8.53 9.69 -9.61
N LYS A 71 7.86 10.18 -8.56
CA LYS A 71 6.62 10.96 -8.66
C LYS A 71 6.80 12.26 -9.44
N HIS A 72 7.90 12.97 -9.19
CA HIS A 72 8.18 14.28 -9.77
C HIS A 72 9.10 14.23 -11.00
N ARG A 73 9.54 13.03 -11.41
CA ARG A 73 10.48 12.80 -12.51
C ARG A 73 11.78 13.60 -12.36
N THR A 74 12.36 13.55 -11.16
CA THR A 74 13.61 14.22 -10.81
C THR A 74 14.70 13.23 -10.40
N ASN A 75 15.91 13.71 -10.19
CA ASN A 75 17.01 12.93 -9.62
C ASN A 75 17.79 13.79 -8.59
N VAL A 76 17.17 14.01 -7.44
CA VAL A 76 17.71 14.81 -6.34
C VAL A 76 17.98 13.90 -5.14
N LEU A 77 19.19 13.97 -4.59
CA LEU A 77 19.61 13.15 -3.43
C LEU A 77 18.76 13.41 -2.18
N SER A 78 18.38 14.67 -1.95
CA SER A 78 17.55 15.09 -0.81
C SER A 78 16.11 15.41 -1.23
N SER A 79 15.48 14.53 -2.02
CA SER A 79 14.14 14.75 -2.59
C SER A 79 12.98 14.50 -1.60
N ALA A 80 13.26 14.06 -0.37
CA ALA A 80 12.27 13.87 0.68
C ALA A 80 12.84 14.20 2.07
N GLY A 81 11.99 14.74 2.96
CA GLY A 81 12.33 15.00 4.35
C GLY A 81 11.10 15.20 5.23
N PRO A 82 11.19 14.94 6.54
CA PRO A 82 10.11 15.24 7.48
C PRO A 82 10.04 16.74 7.76
N TRP A 83 8.83 17.30 7.75
CA TRP A 83 8.58 18.67 8.19
C TRP A 83 8.65 18.80 9.72
N ASN A 84 8.38 17.71 10.44
CA ASN A 84 8.43 17.66 11.90
C ASN A 84 9.07 16.33 12.36
N LEU A 85 10.23 16.41 13.00
CA LEU A 85 10.97 15.24 13.49
C LEU A 85 10.20 14.42 14.53
N TYR A 86 9.20 15.01 15.19
CA TYR A 86 8.34 14.39 16.19
C TYR A 86 7.03 13.82 15.63
N SER A 87 6.91 13.68 14.30
CA SER A 87 5.75 13.07 13.67
C SER A 87 6.16 12.20 12.48
N ALA A 88 5.85 10.91 12.57
CA ALA A 88 6.02 9.94 11.49
C ALA A 88 5.26 10.37 10.23
N TYR A 89 4.16 11.11 10.35
CA TYR A 89 3.31 11.47 9.22
C TYR A 89 3.70 12.80 8.54
N SER A 90 4.79 13.42 8.97
CA SER A 90 5.21 14.74 8.47
C SER A 90 6.10 14.69 7.21
N TRP A 91 6.33 13.51 6.64
CA TRP A 91 7.17 13.36 5.46
C TRP A 91 6.56 14.02 4.22
N VAL A 92 7.37 14.86 3.58
CA VAL A 92 7.03 15.57 2.36
C VAL A 92 8.15 15.42 1.33
N CYS A 93 7.81 15.57 0.06
CA CYS A 93 8.81 15.70 -0.99
C CYS A 93 9.43 17.09 -0.92
N THR A 94 10.76 17.15 -0.93
CA THR A 94 11.59 18.35 -0.82
C THR A 94 12.45 18.48 -2.07
N ILE A 95 11.93 19.07 -3.14
CA ILE A 95 12.60 19.16 -4.44
C ILE A 95 12.91 20.63 -4.74
N PRO A 96 14.14 21.11 -4.50
CA PRO A 96 14.51 22.51 -4.69
C PRO A 96 14.25 23.02 -6.11
N ALA A 97 14.42 22.15 -7.11
CA ALA A 97 14.22 22.47 -8.52
C ALA A 97 12.77 22.86 -8.87
N LEU A 98 11.79 22.51 -8.03
CA LEU A 98 10.38 22.86 -8.22
C LEU A 98 9.98 24.18 -7.53
N GLY A 99 10.95 24.94 -6.99
CA GLY A 99 10.72 26.26 -6.39
C GLY A 99 10.04 26.22 -5.02
N ASN A 100 9.86 25.04 -4.42
CA ASN A 100 9.32 24.87 -3.08
C ASN A 100 9.93 23.63 -2.41
N PHE A 101 10.23 23.72 -1.11
CA PHE A 101 10.69 22.61 -0.28
C PHE A 101 9.55 21.69 0.20
N ASN A 102 8.29 22.01 -0.08
CA ASN A 102 7.16 21.13 0.16
C ASN A 102 6.38 20.91 -1.14
N ASN A 103 6.68 19.82 -1.84
CA ASN A 103 6.04 19.43 -3.09
C ASN A 103 4.91 18.40 -2.88
N GLY A 104 4.42 18.29 -1.64
CA GLY A 104 3.32 17.43 -1.24
C GLY A 104 3.75 16.25 -0.35
N PRO A 105 2.78 15.53 0.23
CA PRO A 105 3.04 14.44 1.17
C PRO A 105 3.68 13.23 0.49
N VAL A 106 4.47 12.49 1.28
CA VAL A 106 5.02 11.19 0.90
C VAL A 106 4.03 10.07 1.17
N ASP A 107 3.77 9.23 0.18
CA ASP A 107 3.01 7.99 0.38
C ASP A 107 3.96 6.87 0.76
N ALA A 108 3.98 6.53 2.05
CA ALA A 108 4.86 5.51 2.58
C ALA A 108 4.59 4.10 2.02
N ASN A 109 3.32 3.75 1.77
CA ASN A 109 2.96 2.47 1.19
C ASN A 109 3.48 2.37 -0.25
N SER A 110 3.34 3.44 -1.03
CA SER A 110 3.92 3.51 -2.37
C SER A 110 5.45 3.46 -2.35
N ALA A 111 6.10 4.11 -1.40
CA ALA A 111 7.56 4.03 -1.23
C ALA A 111 8.03 2.60 -0.91
N CYS A 112 7.31 1.86 -0.05
CA CYS A 112 7.61 0.45 0.21
C CYS A 112 7.43 -0.43 -1.04
N ARG A 113 6.35 -0.22 -1.79
CA ARG A 113 6.08 -0.96 -3.03
C ARG A 113 7.11 -0.66 -4.12
N LEU A 114 7.59 0.58 -4.19
CA LEU A 114 8.63 0.97 -5.14
C LEU A 114 9.94 0.23 -4.87
N LYS A 115 10.35 0.11 -3.60
CA LYS A 115 11.61 -0.53 -3.21
C LYS A 115 11.55 -2.05 -3.16
N TYR A 116 10.47 -2.62 -2.64
CA TYR A 116 10.36 -4.06 -2.33
C TYR A 116 9.33 -4.82 -3.18
N GLY A 117 8.64 -4.13 -4.09
CA GLY A 117 7.67 -4.71 -5.01
C GLY A 117 6.26 -4.91 -4.43
N SER A 118 5.41 -5.62 -5.18
CA SER A 118 3.98 -5.80 -4.89
C SER A 118 3.72 -6.46 -3.53
N GLY A 119 2.72 -6.00 -2.77
CA GLY A 119 2.39 -6.55 -1.46
C GLY A 119 3.28 -6.07 -0.31
N ALA A 120 4.31 -5.26 -0.56
CA ALA A 120 4.98 -4.51 0.50
C ALA A 120 4.09 -3.34 0.96
N TYR A 121 4.01 -3.13 2.27
CA TYR A 121 3.26 -2.03 2.88
C TYR A 121 4.06 -1.38 4.00
N ALA A 122 3.75 -0.13 4.32
CA ALA A 122 4.41 0.65 5.34
C ALA A 122 3.66 0.56 6.67
N VAL A 123 4.42 0.49 7.76
CA VAL A 123 3.95 0.62 9.12
C VAL A 123 4.90 1.52 9.90
N THR A 124 4.38 2.27 10.86
CA THR A 124 5.18 3.04 11.81
C THR A 124 5.27 2.28 13.12
N THR A 125 6.47 2.18 13.70
CA THR A 125 6.66 1.62 15.04
C THR A 125 6.48 2.66 16.14
N ASN A 126 6.57 3.95 15.80
CA ASN A 126 6.38 5.06 16.73
C ASN A 126 5.84 6.30 15.97
N PRO A 127 4.56 6.65 16.12
CA PRO A 127 3.97 7.78 15.40
C PRO A 127 4.60 9.14 15.76
N ASN A 128 5.28 9.24 16.92
CA ASN A 128 5.91 10.47 17.41
C ASN A 128 7.39 10.59 17.00
N TRP A 129 7.87 9.78 16.07
CA TRP A 129 9.23 9.84 15.55
C TRP A 129 9.23 9.72 14.03
N ALA A 130 9.75 10.73 13.33
CA ALA A 130 9.73 10.79 11.87
C ALA A 130 10.36 9.54 11.19
N HIS A 131 11.42 8.99 11.77
CA HIS A 131 12.20 7.92 11.14
C HIS A 131 11.75 6.50 11.55
N SER A 132 10.58 6.36 12.18
CA SER A 132 10.06 5.09 12.70
C SER A 132 9.38 4.18 11.65
N TRP A 133 9.42 4.56 10.38
CA TRP A 133 8.77 3.80 9.32
C TRP A 133 9.53 2.51 8.97
N GLN A 134 8.76 1.47 8.70
CA GLN A 134 9.25 0.16 8.31
C GLN A 134 8.32 -0.44 7.26
N CYS A 135 8.91 -1.09 6.26
CA CYS A 135 8.20 -1.87 5.27
C CYS A 135 8.05 -3.33 5.73
N ARG A 136 6.86 -3.89 5.51
CA ARG A 136 6.52 -5.28 5.80
C ARG A 136 5.81 -5.95 4.62
N ARG A 137 5.76 -7.28 4.63
CA ARG A 137 4.93 -8.12 3.76
C ARG A 137 4.37 -9.28 4.54
#